data_AF-A0A0L6WHE8-F1
#
_entry.id   AF-A0A0L6WHE8-F1
#
_cell.length_a   1.000
_cell.length_b   1.000
_cell.length_c   1.000
_cell.angle_alpha   90.00
_cell.angle_beta   90.00
_cell.angle_gamma   90.00
#
_symmetry.space_group_name_H-M   'P 1'
#
loop_
_entity.id
_entity.type
_entity.pdbx_description
1 polymer ?
#
loop_
_entity_poly.entity_id
_entity_poly.type
_entity_poly.pdbx_seq_one_letter_code
_entity_poly.pdbx_strand_id
1 'polypeptide(L)'
;MQPKEQLLFLTDLAPFSLTAPTAAFLSYTFALVDHNTLASAYTFQNSLATVTNILNHHADKGNHLNASPHIIIPLGSCTSYVSALFPPEIPTTLATLLLTRILIDTNSLKPGGKALNIDHTAMAFLAPHSTLASQLFLTSISSPCANAFTQLEVLYNTTTIKDLTHRLNNSEREH
;
A
#
# COMPACT_ATOMS: atom_id res chain seq x y z
N MET A 1 19.18 -2.60 -15.45
CA MET A 1 18.19 -1.50 -15.38
C MET A 1 18.04 -1.15 -13.91
N GLN A 2 18.21 0.12 -13.53
CA GLN A 2 18.08 0.53 -12.13
C GLN A 2 16.59 0.64 -11.79
N PRO A 3 16.11 0.17 -10.61
CA PRO A 3 14.68 0.22 -10.26
C PRO A 3 14.06 1.61 -10.37
N LYS A 4 14.82 2.66 -10.04
CA LYS A 4 14.39 4.06 -10.14
C LYS A 4 14.01 4.46 -11.57
N GLU A 5 14.64 3.89 -12.59
CA GLU A 5 14.39 4.19 -14.01
C GLU A 5 13.06 3.57 -14.51
N GLN A 6 12.42 2.72 -13.70
CA GLN A 6 11.14 2.08 -14.01
C GLN A 6 9.96 2.73 -13.26
N LEU A 7 10.24 3.73 -12.42
CA LEU A 7 9.24 4.48 -11.69
C LEU A 7 8.93 5.78 -12.43
N LEU A 8 7.68 6.22 -12.33
CA LEU A 8 7.25 7.50 -12.86
C LEU A 8 7.21 8.53 -11.73
N PHE A 9 8.07 9.52 -11.82
CA PHE A 9 8.10 10.70 -10.97
C PHE A 9 7.55 11.90 -11.74
N LEU A 10 7.28 12.98 -11.00
CA LEU A 10 6.76 14.21 -11.61
C LEU A 10 7.77 14.88 -12.53
N THR A 11 9.07 14.69 -12.29
CA THR A 11 10.15 15.15 -13.18
C THR A 11 10.13 14.46 -14.54
N ASP A 12 9.52 13.28 -14.64
CA ASP A 12 9.45 12.52 -15.89
C ASP A 12 8.31 13.02 -16.79
N LEU A 13 7.46 13.91 -16.26
CA LEU A 13 6.29 14.47 -16.94
C LEU A 13 6.56 15.87 -17.53
N ALA A 14 7.80 16.14 -17.93
CA ALA A 14 8.20 17.42 -18.51
C ALA A 14 7.23 17.87 -19.64
N PRO A 15 6.87 19.17 -19.71
CA PRO A 15 7.44 20.29 -18.97
C PRO A 15 6.82 20.51 -17.56
N PHE A 16 6.02 19.57 -17.05
CA PHE A 16 5.38 19.72 -15.75
C PHE A 16 6.38 19.60 -14.59
N SER A 17 6.44 20.62 -13.73
CA SER A 17 7.21 20.61 -12.48
C SER A 17 6.29 20.97 -11.32
N LEU A 18 6.38 20.25 -10.19
CA LEU A 18 5.58 20.56 -9.00
C LEU A 18 5.95 21.92 -8.36
N THR A 19 7.21 22.34 -8.47
CA THR A 19 7.72 23.52 -7.76
C THR A 19 7.46 24.82 -8.52
N ALA A 20 7.26 24.71 -9.84
CA ALA A 20 6.91 25.82 -10.72
C ALA A 20 6.19 25.26 -11.95
N PRO A 21 4.92 24.83 -11.83
CA PRO A 21 4.18 24.33 -12.98
C PRO A 21 3.98 25.47 -13.98
N THR A 22 4.53 25.32 -15.18
CA THR A 22 4.39 26.29 -16.28
C THR A 22 3.37 25.85 -17.33
N ALA A 23 2.85 24.63 -17.20
CA ALA A 23 1.88 24.02 -18.09
C ALA A 23 0.91 23.14 -17.29
N ALA A 24 -0.24 22.85 -17.91
CA ALA A 24 -1.23 21.93 -17.36
C ALA A 24 -0.68 20.50 -17.25
N PHE A 25 -1.15 19.75 -16.23
CA PHE A 25 -0.89 18.31 -16.16
C PHE A 25 -1.60 17.59 -17.32
N LEU A 26 -0.94 16.57 -17.90
CA LEU A 26 -1.44 15.93 -19.12
C LEU A 26 -2.73 15.11 -18.93
N SER A 27 -2.95 14.56 -17.72
CA SER A 27 -4.17 13.82 -17.40
C SER A 27 -5.27 14.74 -16.85
N TYR A 28 -6.51 14.40 -17.18
CA TYR A 28 -7.72 15.04 -16.68
C TYR A 28 -8.46 14.17 -15.66
N THR A 29 -8.08 12.90 -15.51
CA THR A 29 -8.78 11.94 -14.64
C THR A 29 -7.81 11.30 -13.67
N PHE A 30 -8.20 11.23 -12.40
CA PHE A 30 -7.36 10.73 -11.32
C PHE A 30 -8.12 9.74 -10.44
N ALA A 31 -7.49 8.60 -10.18
CA ALA A 31 -7.85 7.74 -9.07
C ALA A 31 -6.91 8.04 -7.90
N LEU A 32 -7.45 8.32 -6.72
CA LEU A 32 -6.66 8.61 -5.52
C LEU A 32 -6.58 7.36 -4.64
N VAL A 33 -5.37 7.05 -4.19
CA VAL A 33 -5.09 5.95 -3.27
C VAL A 33 -4.28 6.50 -2.10
N ASP A 34 -4.60 6.13 -0.87
CA ASP A 34 -3.91 6.58 0.36
C ASP A 34 -4.09 8.08 0.67
N HIS A 35 -4.98 8.77 -0.05
CA HIS A 35 -5.40 10.15 0.22
C HIS A 35 -6.72 10.44 -0.51
N ASN A 36 -7.42 11.49 -0.08
CA ASN A 36 -8.73 11.90 -0.63
C ASN A 36 -8.74 13.36 -1.12
N THR A 37 -7.57 13.90 -1.46
CA THR A 37 -7.44 15.27 -1.97
C THR A 37 -6.44 15.30 -3.12
N LEU A 38 -6.89 15.74 -4.29
CA LEU A 38 -6.00 15.94 -5.42
C LEU A 38 -5.09 17.15 -5.15
N ALA A 39 -3.77 16.97 -5.29
CA ALA A 39 -2.83 18.06 -5.06
C ALA A 39 -2.98 19.17 -6.12
N SER A 40 -2.77 20.43 -5.73
CA SER A 40 -2.99 21.61 -6.58
C SER A 40 -2.21 21.57 -7.88
N ALA A 41 -1.03 20.96 -7.89
CA ALA A 41 -0.22 20.82 -9.08
C ALA A 41 -0.99 20.10 -10.21
N TYR A 42 -1.76 19.06 -9.91
CA TYR A 42 -2.54 18.33 -10.92
C TYR A 42 -3.73 19.13 -11.47
N THR A 43 -4.14 20.20 -10.77
CA THR A 43 -5.24 21.10 -11.16
C THR A 43 -4.75 22.41 -11.77
N PHE A 44 -3.45 22.71 -11.70
CA PHE A 44 -2.88 23.94 -12.26
C PHE A 44 -3.10 23.98 -13.76
N GLN A 45 -3.76 25.04 -14.26
CA GLN A 45 -4.18 25.19 -15.66
C GLN A 45 -4.96 23.98 -16.22
N ASN A 46 -5.54 23.17 -15.33
CA ASN A 46 -6.22 21.93 -15.66
C ASN A 46 -7.61 21.94 -15.02
N SER A 47 -8.48 22.82 -15.52
CA SER A 47 -9.84 22.99 -14.98
C SER A 47 -10.77 21.80 -15.20
N LEU A 48 -10.38 20.87 -16.08
CA LEU A 48 -11.12 19.63 -16.34
C LEU A 48 -10.64 18.46 -15.45
N ALA A 49 -9.62 18.68 -14.61
CA ALA A 49 -9.13 17.68 -13.66
C ALA A 49 -10.27 17.19 -12.76
N THR A 50 -10.54 15.89 -12.82
CA THR A 50 -11.58 15.24 -12.04
C THR A 50 -11.03 14.00 -11.35
N VAL A 51 -11.49 13.79 -10.12
CA VAL A 51 -11.20 12.57 -9.38
C VAL A 51 -12.34 11.59 -9.63
N THR A 52 -12.02 10.46 -10.25
CA THR A 52 -12.99 9.45 -10.66
C THR A 52 -13.18 8.37 -9.62
N ASN A 53 -12.16 8.10 -8.79
CA ASN A 53 -12.19 7.03 -7.80
C ASN A 53 -11.36 7.43 -6.57
N ILE A 54 -11.78 7.03 -5.38
CA ILE A 54 -11.05 7.22 -4.13
C ILE A 54 -11.03 5.90 -3.37
N LEU A 55 -9.83 5.52 -2.94
CA LEU A 55 -9.61 4.50 -1.93
C LEU A 55 -8.65 5.06 -0.88
N ASN A 56 -9.11 5.28 0.34
CA ASN A 56 -8.31 5.97 1.34
C ASN A 56 -8.63 5.48 2.76
N HIS A 57 -7.64 5.54 3.64
CA HIS A 57 -7.79 5.19 5.06
C HIS A 57 -7.59 6.36 6.05
N HIS A 58 -7.25 7.55 5.54
CA HIS A 58 -7.23 8.77 6.34
C HIS A 58 -8.62 9.37 6.53
N ALA A 59 -8.73 10.34 7.44
CA ALA A 59 -9.98 11.06 7.67
C ALA A 59 -10.56 11.68 6.39
N ASP A 60 -11.88 11.57 6.23
CA ASP A 60 -12.60 12.16 5.10
C ASP A 60 -12.57 13.70 5.19
N LYS A 61 -12.23 14.35 4.07
CA LYS A 61 -12.22 15.81 3.92
C LYS A 61 -13.45 16.34 3.19
N GLY A 62 -14.37 15.47 2.77
CA GLY A 62 -15.60 15.85 2.06
C GLY A 62 -15.37 16.29 0.61
N ASN A 63 -14.20 15.97 0.04
CA ASN A 63 -13.86 16.32 -1.35
C ASN A 63 -14.37 15.27 -2.33
N HIS A 64 -14.51 15.66 -3.60
CA HIS A 64 -14.74 14.75 -4.74
C HIS A 64 -15.92 13.77 -4.55
N LEU A 65 -17.05 14.25 -4.03
CA LEU A 65 -18.23 13.43 -3.70
C LEU A 65 -18.81 12.62 -4.87
N ASN A 66 -18.49 13.01 -6.12
CA ASN A 66 -18.92 12.31 -7.33
C ASN A 66 -17.98 11.17 -7.75
N ALA A 67 -16.89 10.92 -7.02
CA ALA A 67 -16.00 9.78 -7.27
C ALA A 67 -16.75 8.45 -7.06
N SER A 68 -16.46 7.44 -7.87
CA SER A 68 -17.09 6.13 -7.78
C SER A 68 -16.14 5.01 -8.23
N PRO A 69 -15.65 4.14 -7.33
CA PRO A 69 -16.01 4.13 -5.92
C PRO A 69 -15.42 5.30 -5.13
N HIS A 70 -16.08 5.68 -4.04
CA HIS A 70 -15.59 6.62 -3.03
C HIS A 70 -15.52 5.88 -1.69
N ILE A 71 -14.40 5.18 -1.47
CA ILE A 71 -14.21 4.32 -0.30
C ILE A 71 -13.23 5.00 0.65
N ILE A 72 -13.75 5.47 1.77
CA ILE A 72 -12.96 6.00 2.89
C ILE A 72 -13.34 5.20 4.13
N ILE A 73 -12.47 4.28 4.54
CA ILE A 73 -12.74 3.37 5.66
C ILE A 73 -11.49 3.23 6.53
N PRO A 74 -11.64 3.00 7.85
CA PRO A 74 -10.49 2.72 8.72
C PRO A 74 -9.79 1.44 8.27
N LEU A 75 -8.47 1.53 8.05
CA LEU A 75 -7.58 0.43 7.70
C LEU A 75 -6.21 0.67 8.35
N GLY A 76 -5.48 -0.39 8.68
CA GLY A 76 -4.08 -0.26 9.05
C GLY A 76 -3.24 0.27 7.88
N SER A 77 -3.44 -0.29 6.68
CA SER A 77 -2.84 0.13 5.42
C SER A 77 -3.88 0.22 4.30
N CYS A 78 -3.82 1.28 3.49
CA CYS A 78 -4.63 1.36 2.26
C CYS A 78 -4.33 0.19 1.29
N THR A 79 -3.10 -0.34 1.33
CA THR A 79 -2.66 -1.47 0.50
C THR A 79 -3.44 -2.76 0.79
N SER A 80 -3.98 -2.94 1.99
CA SER A 80 -4.75 -4.13 2.33
C SER A 80 -6.04 -4.24 1.52
N TYR A 81 -6.70 -3.11 1.27
CA TYR A 81 -7.87 -3.08 0.39
C TYR A 81 -7.48 -3.24 -1.08
N VAL A 82 -6.40 -2.59 -1.51
CA VAL A 82 -5.86 -2.74 -2.88
C VAL A 82 -5.56 -4.21 -3.18
N SER A 83 -5.01 -4.95 -2.22
CA SER A 83 -4.67 -6.37 -2.36
C SER A 83 -5.89 -7.24 -2.64
N ALA A 84 -7.06 -6.90 -2.10
CA ALA A 84 -8.31 -7.61 -2.35
C ALA A 84 -8.86 -7.40 -3.78
N LEU A 85 -8.33 -6.45 -4.54
CA LEU A 85 -8.70 -6.20 -5.94
C LEU A 85 -7.90 -7.06 -6.93
N PHE A 86 -6.83 -7.72 -6.47
CA PHE A 86 -6.01 -8.57 -7.33
C PHE A 86 -6.63 -9.96 -7.53
N PRO A 87 -6.43 -10.58 -8.71
CA PRO A 87 -6.74 -11.98 -8.90
C PRO A 87 -5.81 -12.87 -8.06
N PRO A 88 -6.14 -14.16 -7.89
CA PRO A 88 -5.30 -15.11 -7.16
C PRO A 88 -3.86 -15.20 -7.70
N GLU A 89 -3.68 -15.05 -9.01
CA GLU A 89 -2.38 -15.13 -9.68
C GLU A 89 -1.61 -13.79 -9.66
N ILE A 90 -1.34 -13.26 -8.46
CA ILE A 90 -0.55 -12.05 -8.29
C ILE A 90 0.95 -12.34 -8.54
N PRO A 91 1.68 -11.49 -9.30
CA PRO A 91 3.12 -11.64 -9.47
C PRO A 91 3.87 -11.60 -8.13
N THR A 92 4.84 -12.50 -7.95
CA THR A 92 5.52 -12.71 -6.66
C THR A 92 6.21 -11.46 -6.10
N THR A 93 6.87 -10.69 -6.97
CA THR A 93 7.52 -9.44 -6.58
C THR A 93 6.52 -8.36 -6.17
N LEU A 94 5.36 -8.30 -6.84
CA LEU A 94 4.27 -7.40 -6.48
C LEU A 94 3.63 -7.80 -5.15
N ALA A 95 3.38 -9.10 -4.93
CA ALA A 95 2.88 -9.60 -3.65
C ALA A 95 3.81 -9.22 -2.49
N THR A 96 5.13 -9.31 -2.71
CA THR A 96 6.15 -8.89 -1.75
C THR A 96 6.07 -7.39 -1.47
N LEU A 97 5.96 -6.56 -2.51
CA LEU A 97 5.84 -5.12 -2.37
C LEU A 97 4.60 -4.73 -1.55
N LEU A 98 3.43 -5.29 -1.88
CA LEU A 98 2.19 -5.02 -1.15
C LEU A 98 2.29 -5.47 0.31
N LEU A 99 2.84 -6.67 0.55
CA LEU A 99 3.08 -7.21 1.88
C LEU A 99 3.98 -6.29 2.71
N THR A 100 5.09 -5.81 2.13
CA THR A 100 6.00 -4.89 2.83
C THR A 100 5.33 -3.58 3.22
N ARG A 101 4.47 -3.02 2.35
CA ARG A 101 3.75 -1.79 2.67
C ARG A 101 2.79 -1.97 3.85
N ILE A 102 2.05 -3.08 3.88
CA ILE A 102 1.17 -3.41 5.01
C ILE A 102 1.98 -3.54 6.30
N LEU A 103 3.13 -4.22 6.27
CA LEU A 103 3.98 -4.36 7.46
C LEU A 103 4.49 -3.02 7.98
N ILE A 104 4.87 -2.08 7.11
CA ILE A 104 5.32 -0.75 7.52
C ILE A 104 4.18 0.01 8.20
N ASP A 105 3.03 0.16 7.53
CA ASP A 105 1.92 0.98 8.03
C ASP A 105 1.30 0.43 9.33
N THR A 106 1.37 -0.89 9.51
CA THR A 106 0.78 -1.59 10.67
C THR A 106 1.76 -1.93 11.77
N ASN A 107 3.03 -1.53 11.66
CA ASN A 107 4.11 -1.94 12.55
C ASN A 107 4.16 -3.47 12.73
N SER A 108 4.27 -4.17 11.61
CA SER A 108 4.34 -5.63 11.47
C SER A 108 3.09 -6.41 11.86
N LEU A 109 1.90 -5.79 11.91
CA LEU A 109 0.70 -6.37 12.54
C LEU A 109 0.84 -6.58 14.07
N LYS A 110 1.54 -5.68 14.76
CA LYS A 110 1.70 -5.75 16.22
C LYS A 110 0.35 -5.95 16.94
N PRO A 111 0.23 -6.91 17.87
CA PRO A 111 -0.97 -7.08 18.68
C PRO A 111 -1.36 -5.80 19.43
N GLY A 112 -2.63 -5.41 19.36
CA GLY A 112 -3.13 -4.12 19.88
C GLY A 112 -2.65 -2.89 19.09
N GLY A 113 -2.07 -3.09 17.90
CA GLY A 113 -1.64 -2.03 16.99
C GLY A 113 -2.76 -1.51 16.09
N LYS A 114 -2.36 -0.90 14.97
CA LYS A 114 -3.28 -0.28 13.99
C LYS A 114 -3.92 -1.27 13.02
N ALA A 115 -3.41 -2.49 12.94
CA ALA A 115 -3.92 -3.52 12.03
C ALA A 115 -5.36 -3.90 12.38
N LEU A 116 -6.19 -4.02 11.35
CA LEU A 116 -7.56 -4.52 11.42
C LEU A 116 -7.67 -5.85 10.68
N ASN A 117 -8.85 -6.49 10.73
CA ASN A 117 -9.07 -7.81 10.14
C ASN A 117 -8.77 -7.88 8.63
N ILE A 118 -8.99 -6.79 7.90
CA ILE A 118 -8.67 -6.69 6.48
C ILE A 118 -7.16 -6.67 6.22
N ASP A 119 -6.36 -6.03 7.09
CA ASP A 119 -4.90 -6.07 6.99
C ASP A 119 -4.39 -7.49 7.19
N HIS A 120 -4.95 -8.19 8.18
CA HIS A 120 -4.66 -9.59 8.43
C HIS A 120 -5.07 -10.51 7.27
N THR A 121 -6.24 -10.28 6.68
CA THR A 121 -6.73 -11.05 5.53
C THR A 121 -5.86 -10.83 4.30
N ALA A 122 -5.47 -9.58 4.04
CA ALA A 122 -4.55 -9.24 2.96
C ALA A 122 -3.18 -9.89 3.17
N MET A 123 -2.65 -9.90 4.39
CA MET A 123 -1.38 -10.58 4.70
C MET A 123 -1.46 -12.09 4.48
N ALA A 124 -2.55 -12.74 4.89
CA ALA A 124 -2.77 -14.16 4.65
C ALA A 124 -2.88 -14.50 3.15
N PHE A 125 -3.49 -13.60 2.37
CA PHE A 125 -3.52 -13.71 0.91
C PHE A 125 -2.13 -13.53 0.30
N LEU A 126 -1.40 -12.47 0.64
CA LEU A 126 -0.15 -12.11 -0.04
C LEU A 126 1.06 -12.98 0.36
N ALA A 127 1.14 -13.41 1.61
CA ALA A 127 2.27 -14.18 2.15
C ALA A 127 2.65 -15.40 1.30
N PRO A 128 1.71 -16.32 0.92
CA PRO A 128 2.03 -17.47 0.07
C PRO A 128 2.55 -17.11 -1.32
N HIS A 129 2.18 -15.95 -1.85
CA HIS A 129 2.58 -15.50 -3.17
C HIS A 129 3.85 -14.67 -3.15
N SER A 130 4.34 -14.25 -1.99
CA SER A 130 5.53 -13.39 -1.87
C SER A 130 6.84 -14.16 -2.07
N THR A 131 7.93 -13.43 -2.34
CA THR A 131 9.29 -14.01 -2.39
C THR A 131 9.75 -14.55 -1.03
N LEU A 132 9.03 -14.22 0.03
CA LEU A 132 9.29 -14.63 1.41
C LEU A 132 8.53 -15.90 1.80
N ALA A 133 7.67 -16.42 0.94
CA ALA A 133 6.76 -17.53 1.25
C ALA A 133 7.50 -18.71 1.92
N SER A 134 8.63 -19.15 1.36
CA SER A 134 9.41 -20.27 1.91
C SER A 134 9.89 -20.02 3.36
N GLN A 135 10.29 -18.79 3.68
CA GLN A 135 10.78 -18.41 5.02
C GLN A 135 9.63 -18.31 6.02
N LEU A 136 8.46 -17.83 5.57
CA LEU A 136 7.25 -17.73 6.38
C LEU A 136 6.63 -19.11 6.67
N PHE A 137 6.67 -20.03 5.71
CA PHE A 137 6.16 -21.39 5.91
C PHE A 137 7.08 -22.24 6.80
N LEU A 138 8.41 -22.12 6.66
CA LEU A 138 9.34 -22.88 7.51
C LEU A 138 9.22 -22.56 9.00
N THR A 139 8.79 -21.34 9.35
CA THR A 139 8.56 -20.93 10.73
C THR A 139 7.21 -21.38 11.29
N SER A 140 6.25 -21.71 10.41
CA SER A 140 4.89 -22.12 10.77
C SER A 140 4.74 -23.62 11.12
N ILE A 141 5.64 -24.47 10.61
CA ILE A 141 5.55 -25.95 10.71
C ILE A 141 5.83 -26.47 12.13
N SER A 142 6.23 -25.62 13.07
CA SER A 142 6.43 -25.99 14.48
C SER A 142 5.14 -25.99 15.33
N SER A 143 3.98 -25.61 14.78
CA SER A 143 2.69 -25.59 15.50
C SER A 143 1.56 -26.23 14.69
N PRO A 144 1.13 -27.47 14.99
CA PRO A 144 0.22 -28.25 14.14
C PRO A 144 -1.28 -27.89 14.27
N CYS A 145 -1.66 -26.92 15.11
CA CYS A 145 -3.07 -26.68 15.43
C CYS A 145 -3.32 -25.19 15.67
N ALA A 146 -3.33 -24.40 14.60
CA ALA A 146 -3.53 -22.96 14.68
C ALA A 146 -4.65 -22.51 13.74
N ASN A 147 -5.76 -22.06 14.33
CA ASN A 147 -6.78 -21.23 13.72
C ASN A 147 -6.17 -19.94 13.12
N ALA A 148 -6.88 -19.25 12.21
CA ALA A 148 -6.35 -18.08 11.47
C ALA A 148 -5.74 -17.00 12.38
N PHE A 149 -6.28 -16.80 13.58
CA PHE A 149 -5.74 -15.89 14.60
C PHE A 149 -4.35 -16.32 15.11
N THR A 150 -4.16 -17.60 15.44
CA THR A 150 -2.85 -18.14 15.83
C THR A 150 -1.84 -18.12 14.68
N GLN A 151 -2.27 -18.26 13.42
CA GLN A 151 -1.36 -18.11 12.27
C GLN A 151 -0.82 -16.68 12.13
N LEU A 152 -1.61 -15.68 12.50
CA LEU A 152 -1.23 -14.26 12.46
C LEU A 152 -0.31 -13.85 13.61
N GLU A 153 -0.55 -14.35 14.83
CA GLU A 153 0.41 -14.19 15.93
C GLU A 153 1.73 -14.90 15.63
N VAL A 154 1.67 -16.07 15.00
CA VAL A 154 2.86 -16.76 14.49
C VAL A 154 3.57 -15.87 13.47
N LEU A 155 2.85 -15.28 12.51
CA LEU A 155 3.41 -14.40 11.48
C LEU A 155 4.13 -13.18 12.08
N TYR A 156 3.48 -12.45 13.00
CA TYR A 156 4.09 -11.32 13.73
C TYR A 156 5.36 -11.75 14.48
N ASN A 157 5.35 -12.95 15.06
CA ASN A 157 6.46 -13.44 15.86
C ASN A 157 7.61 -14.04 15.05
N THR A 158 7.43 -14.31 13.76
CA THR A 158 8.51 -14.83 12.91
C THR A 158 9.69 -13.86 12.87
N THR A 159 10.89 -14.42 13.00
CA THR A 159 12.14 -13.66 12.91
C THR A 159 12.24 -12.96 11.55
N THR A 160 11.79 -13.60 10.47
CA THR A 160 11.76 -13.03 9.12
C THR A 160 10.97 -11.72 9.05
N ILE A 161 9.76 -11.68 9.62
CA ILE A 161 8.93 -10.46 9.60
C ILE A 161 9.55 -9.38 10.48
N LYS A 162 10.09 -9.73 11.65
CA LYS A 162 10.77 -8.79 12.55
C LYS A 162 12.02 -8.19 11.90
N ASP A 163 12.87 -9.01 11.29
CA ASP A 163 14.10 -8.59 10.62
C ASP A 163 13.78 -7.71 9.40
N LEU A 164 12.79 -8.11 8.61
CA LEU A 164 12.33 -7.33 7.46
C LEU A 164 11.81 -5.96 7.91
N THR A 165 10.95 -5.93 8.93
CA THR A 165 10.41 -4.66 9.45
C THR A 165 11.52 -3.77 10.00
N HIS A 166 12.46 -4.35 10.76
CA HIS A 166 13.61 -3.60 11.27
C HIS A 166 14.43 -2.97 10.14
N ARG A 167 14.68 -3.71 9.05
CA ARG A 167 15.36 -3.18 7.87
C ARG A 167 14.58 -2.04 7.21
N LEU A 168 13.26 -2.22 7.01
CA LEU A 168 12.40 -1.22 6.36
C LEU A 168 12.34 0.09 7.16
N ASN A 169 12.17 0.00 8.48
CA ASN A 169 12.13 1.16 9.37
C ASN A 169 13.47 1.89 9.50
N ASN A 170 14.59 1.20 9.22
CA ASN A 170 15.90 1.84 9.20
C ASN A 170 16.15 2.55 7.88
N SER A 171 15.66 2.02 6.75
CA SER A 171 15.74 2.73 5.46
C SER A 171 14.89 3.99 5.40
N GLU A 172 13.76 4.07 6.11
CA GLU A 172 12.95 5.29 6.18
C GLU A 172 13.63 6.45 6.91
N ARG A 173 14.67 6.18 7.71
CA ARG A 173 15.40 7.22 8.46
C ARG A 173 16.57 7.84 7.70
N GLU A 174 16.88 7.31 6.52
CA GLU A 174 18.01 7.76 5.67
C GLU A 174 17.57 8.65 4.49
N HIS A 175 16.28 9.02 4.43
CA HIS A 175 15.69 9.91 3.43
C HIS A 175 14.89 11.04 4.10
#